data_AF-A0A348N0W8-F1
#
_entry.id   AF-A0A348N0W8-F1
#
_cell.length_a   1.000
_cell.length_b   1.000
_cell.length_c   1.000
_cell.angle_alpha   90.00
_cell.angle_beta   90.00
_cell.angle_gamma   90.00
#
_symmetry.space_group_name_H-M   'P 1'
#
loop_
_entity.id
_entity.type
_entity.pdbx_description
1 polymer ?
#
loop_
_entity_poly.entity_id
_entity_poly.type
_entity_poly.pdbx_seq_one_letter_code
_entity_poly.pdbx_strand_id
1 'polypeptide(L)'
;GIAGLWLHHRLRQQGVNSVLLERQAIGQGQTFSAQGIIHGGTKYALNGILSSASQAIGDMPDRWTRCLTGQGDVDLSAAKILSPHQYLWSSTRLS
;
A
#
# COMPACT_ATOMS: atom_id res chain seq x y z
N GLY A 1 -0.88 -6.34 -11.89
CA GLY A 1 -0.43 -6.24 -10.48
C GLY A 1 -1.31 -5.32 -9.65
N ILE A 2 -0.95 -5.05 -8.39
CA ILE A 2 -1.79 -4.34 -7.40
C ILE A 2 -2.29 -2.97 -7.87
N ALA A 3 -1.44 -2.17 -8.52
CA ALA A 3 -1.82 -0.84 -9.02
C ALA A 3 -2.97 -0.91 -10.04
N GLY A 4 -2.85 -1.79 -11.04
CA GLY A 4 -3.87 -1.98 -12.07
C GLY A 4 -5.18 -2.56 -11.50
N LEU A 5 -5.08 -3.51 -10.57
CA LEU A 5 -6.25 -4.09 -9.89
C LEU A 5 -6.99 -3.04 -9.05
N TRP A 6 -6.25 -2.26 -8.26
CA TRP A 6 -6.81 -1.19 -7.44
C TRP A 6 -7.51 -0.15 -8.32
N LEU A 7 -6.83 0.34 -9.37
CA LEU A 7 -7.39 1.31 -10.30
C LEU A 7 -8.65 0.76 -10.98
N HIS A 8 -8.60 -0.46 -11.50
CA HIS A 8 -9.73 -1.08 -12.16
C HIS A 8 -10.94 -1.19 -11.23
N HIS A 9 -10.75 -1.65 -9.99
CA HIS A 9 -11.80 -1.73 -8.99
C HIS A 9 -12.43 -0.35 -8.73
N ARG A 10 -11.60 0.69 -8.52
CA ARG A 10 -12.06 2.06 -8.29
C ARG A 10 -12.83 2.64 -9.48
N LEU A 11 -12.35 2.41 -10.70
CA LEU A 11 -13.06 2.83 -11.92
C LEU A 11 -14.43 2.15 -12.03
N ARG A 12 -14.51 0.85 -11.75
CA ARG A 12 -15.78 0.12 -11.76
C ARG A 12 -16.76 0.64 -10.70
N GLN A 13 -16.28 0.95 -9.49
CA GLN A 13 -17.11 1.56 -8.44
C GLN A 13 -17.67 2.93 -8.85
N GLN A 14 -16.95 3.67 -9.71
CA GLN A 14 -17.38 4.97 -10.24
C GLN A 14 -18.29 4.83 -11.48
N GLY A 15 -18.68 3.61 -11.88
CA GLY A 15 -19.54 3.37 -13.04
C GLY A 15 -18.80 3.42 -14.38
N VAL A 16 -17.46 3.46 -14.38
CA VAL A 16 -16.67 3.48 -15.62
C VAL A 16 -16.58 2.07 -16.20
N ASN A 17 -16.97 1.94 -17.47
CA ASN A 17 -16.75 0.73 -18.25
C ASN A 17 -15.25 0.56 -18.52
N SER A 18 -14.65 -0.46 -17.91
CA SER A 18 -13.23 -0.74 -18.03
C SER A 18 -12.98 -2.25 -18.18
N VAL A 19 -11.89 -2.59 -18.86
CA VAL A 19 -11.39 -3.95 -19.02
C VAL A 19 -9.97 -4.01 -18.46
N LEU A 20 -9.68 -5.04 -17.66
CA LEU A 20 -8.34 -5.33 -17.17
C LEU A 20 -7.78 -6.51 -17.96
N LEU A 21 -6.62 -6.31 -18.60
CA LEU A 21 -5.91 -7.33 -19.36
C LEU A 21 -4.65 -7.73 -18.60
N GLU A 22 -4.52 -9.02 -18.30
CA GLU A 22 -3.32 -9.64 -17.72
C GLU A 22 -2.87 -10.76 -18.65
N ARG A 23 -1.60 -10.77 -19.04
CA ARG A 23 -1.07 -11.75 -20.00
C ARG A 23 -0.72 -13.08 -19.34
N GLN A 24 -0.32 -13.05 -18.07
CA GLN A 24 0.19 -14.22 -17.37
C GLN A 24 -0.75 -14.58 -16.21
N ALA A 25 -0.42 -14.17 -14.98
CA ALA A 25 -1.20 -14.45 -13.79
C ALA A 25 -1.39 -13.19 -12.96
N ILE A 26 -2.58 -13.04 -12.38
CA ILE A 26 -2.93 -11.88 -11.55
C ILE A 26 -1.97 -11.77 -10.37
N GLY A 27 -1.35 -10.59 -10.22
CA GLY A 27 -0.43 -10.29 -9.14
C GLY A 27 1.01 -10.78 -9.36
N GLN A 28 1.29 -11.55 -10.41
CA GLN A 28 2.64 -12.01 -10.73
C GLN A 28 3.60 -10.84 -10.97
N GLY A 29 4.90 -11.07 -10.72
CA GLY A 29 5.96 -10.06 -10.83
C GLY A 29 6.14 -9.28 -9.53
N GLN A 30 6.33 -7.96 -9.62
CA GLN A 30 6.69 -7.12 -8.46
C GLN A 30 5.67 -7.14 -7.32
N THR A 31 4.37 -7.28 -7.63
CA THR A 31 3.33 -7.35 -6.59
C THR A 31 3.50 -8.58 -5.72
N PHE A 32 3.71 -9.75 -6.33
CA PHE A 32 3.92 -11.00 -5.61
C PHE A 32 5.29 -11.05 -4.90
N SER A 33 6.33 -10.49 -5.52
CA SER A 33 7.68 -10.46 -4.95
C SER A 33 7.89 -9.39 -3.87
N ALA A 34 6.90 -8.55 -3.59
CA ALA A 34 7.00 -7.49 -2.58
C ALA A 34 6.96 -8.06 -1.15
N GLN A 35 7.59 -7.35 -0.20
CA GLN A 35 7.55 -7.70 1.23
C GLN A 35 6.15 -7.50 1.86
N GLY A 36 5.24 -6.82 1.17
CA GLY A 36 3.91 -6.49 1.70
C GLY A 36 3.88 -5.35 2.72
N ILE A 37 4.97 -4.61 2.87
CA ILE A 37 5.07 -3.45 3.78
C ILE A 37 4.38 -2.24 3.15
N ILE A 38 3.46 -1.62 3.89
CA ILE A 38 2.88 -0.31 3.54
C ILE A 38 3.73 0.79 4.16
N HIS A 39 4.49 1.50 3.32
CA HIS A 39 5.35 2.57 3.78
C HIS A 39 4.57 3.88 4.04
N GLY A 40 4.89 4.55 5.15
CA GLY A 40 4.30 5.84 5.57
C GLY A 40 5.27 7.01 5.61
N GLY A 41 6.40 6.93 4.90
CA GLY A 41 7.35 8.03 4.84
C GLY A 41 8.28 8.18 6.05
N THR A 42 8.12 7.39 7.13
CA THR A 42 8.96 7.44 8.34
C THR A 42 10.46 7.35 8.03
N LYS A 43 10.85 6.52 7.06
CA LYS A 43 12.26 6.38 6.61
C LYS A 43 12.81 7.68 5.98
N TYR A 44 11.97 8.45 5.30
CA TYR A 44 12.36 9.71 4.64
C TYR A 44 12.32 10.89 5.62
N ALA A 45 11.35 10.88 6.54
CA ALA A 45 11.27 11.85 7.63
C ALA A 45 12.52 11.79 8.54
N LEU A 46 13.02 10.59 8.85
CA LEU A 46 14.26 10.39 9.62
C LEU A 46 15.52 10.97 8.95
N ASN A 47 15.52 11.09 7.62
CA ASN A 47 16.63 11.65 6.86
C ASN A 47 16.45 13.15 6.54
N GLY A 48 15.38 13.79 7.03
CA GLY A 48 15.11 15.22 6.82
C GLY A 48 14.73 15.62 5.39
N ILE A 49 14.48 14.65 4.49
CA ILE A 49 14.15 14.94 3.08
C ILE A 49 12.61 14.94 2.93
N LEU A 50 12.02 16.12 3.11
CA LEU A 50 10.59 16.36 2.86
C LEU A 50 10.37 16.66 1.38
N SER A 51 10.24 15.61 0.56
CA SER A 51 9.80 15.73 -0.84
C SER A 51 8.28 15.59 -0.98
N SER A 52 7.71 16.08 -2.08
CA SER A 52 6.29 15.86 -2.42
C SER A 52 5.92 14.37 -2.47
N ALA A 53 6.85 13.52 -2.92
CA ALA A 53 6.71 12.07 -2.86
C ALA A 53 6.64 11.53 -1.42
N SER A 54 7.39 12.12 -0.49
CA SER A 54 7.36 11.74 0.92
C SER A 54 6.03 12.10 1.59
N GLN A 55 5.43 13.24 1.20
CA GLN A 55 4.10 13.64 1.65
C GLN A 55 3.01 12.68 1.13
N ALA A 56 3.05 12.32 -0.16
CA ALA A 56 2.08 11.40 -0.75
C ALA A 56 2.12 9.98 -0.12
N ILE A 57 3.29 9.56 0.36
CA ILE A 57 3.48 8.28 1.06
C ILE A 57 3.02 8.37 2.52
N GLY A 58 3.07 9.55 3.13
CA GLY A 58 2.70 9.78 4.54
C GLY A 58 1.31 9.24 4.90
N ASP A 59 0.33 9.44 4.01
CA ASP A 59 -1.06 9.06 4.24
C ASP A 59 -1.37 7.59 3.87
N MET A 60 -0.41 6.85 3.30
CA MET A 60 -0.65 5.48 2.84
C MET A 60 -0.99 4.50 3.97
N PRO A 61 -0.31 4.49 5.14
CA PRO A 61 -0.68 3.58 6.22
C PRO A 61 -2.15 3.74 6.63
N ASP A 62 -2.63 4.97 6.80
CA ASP A 62 -4.00 5.24 7.19
C ASP A 62 -4.99 4.83 6.10
N ARG A 63 -4.70 5.18 4.84
CA ARG A 63 -5.54 4.78 3.70
C ARG A 63 -5.68 3.26 3.60
N TRP A 64 -4.58 2.53 3.69
CA TRP A 64 -4.58 1.07 3.62
C TRP A 64 -5.24 0.44 4.85
N THR A 65 -5.02 0.99 6.04
CA THR A 65 -5.68 0.53 7.28
C THR A 65 -7.19 0.65 7.16
N ARG A 66 -7.70 1.78 6.65
CA ARG A 66 -9.14 1.92 6.39
C ARG A 66 -9.66 0.86 5.42
N CYS A 67 -8.92 0.55 4.37
CA CYS A 67 -9.31 -0.51 3.43
C CYS A 67 -9.35 -1.89 4.11
N LEU A 68 -8.35 -2.19 4.94
CA LEU A 68 -8.26 -3.44 5.71
C LEU A 68 -9.33 -3.58 6.80
N THR A 69 -9.92 -2.47 7.25
CA THR A 69 -11.08 -2.48 8.18
C THR A 69 -12.42 -2.34 7.47
N GLY A 70 -12.46 -2.35 6.13
CA GLY A 70 -13.67 -2.19 5.34
C GLY A 70 -14.26 -0.76 5.34
N GLN A 71 -13.52 0.22 5.85
CA GLN A 71 -13.91 1.64 5.93
C GLN A 71 -13.24 2.51 4.86
N GLY A 72 -12.50 1.88 3.95
CA GLY A 72 -11.72 2.51 2.90
C GLY A 72 -12.46 2.64 1.59
N ASP A 73 -11.73 3.09 0.57
CA ASP A 73 -12.24 3.22 -0.79
C ASP A 73 -12.22 1.88 -1.56
N VAL A 74 -11.53 0.88 -0.99
CA VAL A 74 -11.54 -0.53 -1.40
C VAL A 74 -11.79 -1.37 -0.15
N ASP A 75 -12.69 -2.33 -0.23
CA ASP A 75 -12.90 -3.28 0.87
C ASP A 75 -11.86 -4.40 0.80
N LEU A 76 -10.94 -4.41 1.75
CA LEU A 76 -9.91 -5.43 1.94
C LEU A 76 -10.08 -6.14 3.29
N SER A 77 -11.25 -6.08 3.91
CA SER A 77 -11.51 -6.68 5.24
C SER A 77 -11.29 -8.20 5.29
N ALA A 78 -11.36 -8.88 4.14
CA ALA A 78 -11.04 -10.30 4.00
C ALA A 78 -9.54 -10.60 3.80
N ALA A 79 -8.69 -9.58 3.64
CA ALA A 79 -7.26 -9.77 3.42
C ALA A 79 -6.55 -10.22 4.70
N LYS A 80 -5.59 -11.14 4.58
CA LYS A 80 -4.77 -11.57 5.70
C LYS A 80 -3.68 -10.53 6.01
N ILE A 81 -3.70 -9.99 7.22
CA ILE A 81 -2.61 -9.16 7.75
C ILE A 81 -1.54 -10.09 8.34
N LEU A 82 -0.30 -9.97 7.86
CA LEU A 82 0.82 -10.77 8.38
C LEU A 82 1.38 -10.20 9.70
N SER A 83 1.37 -8.88 9.84
CA SER A 83 1.73 -8.16 11.06
C SER A 83 1.00 -6.81 11.11
N PRO A 84 0.44 -6.39 12.26
CA PRO A 84 -0.20 -5.08 12.39
C PRO A 84 0.82 -3.92 12.45
N HIS A 85 2.09 -4.22 12.71
CA HIS A 85 3.14 -3.23 12.86
C HIS A 85 4.40 -3.60 12.07
N GLN A 86 5.13 -2.58 11.61
CA GLN A 86 6.51 -2.69 11.15
C GLN A 86 7.41 -2.10 12.24
N TYR A 87 8.53 -2.77 12.51
CA TYR A 87 9.48 -2.33 13.53
C TYR A 87 10.75 -1.76 12.90
N LEU A 88 11.32 -0.76 13.56
CA LEU A 88 12.68 -0.30 13.32
C LEU A 88 13.56 -0.87 14.43
N TRP A 89 14.69 -1.46 14.08
CA TRP A 89 15.64 -2.00 15.04
C TRP A 89 17.02 -1.38 14.80
N SER A 90 17.64 -0.90 15.88
CA SER A 90 19.01 -0.37 15.88
C SER A 90 19.87 -1.15 16.86
N SER A 91 21.13 -1.41 16.49
CA SER A 91 22.14 -2.04 17.34
C SER A 91 22.87 -1.04 18.24
N THR A 92 22.74 0.26 17.97
CA THR A 92 23.28 1.34 18.81
C THR A 92 22.20 1.88 19.75
N ARG A 93 22.57 2.15 21.00
CA ARG A 93 21.72 2.88 21.95
C ARG A 93 21.38 4.25 21.34
N LEU A 94 20.09 4.58 21.27
CA LEU A 94 19.65 5.97 21.15
C LEU A 94 20.08 6.65 22.46
N SER A 95 21.15 7.44 22.38
CA SER A 95 21.63 8.30 23.47
C SER A 95 20.73 9.52 23.62
#